data_AF-A0AAR5P0C6-F1
#
_entry.id   AF-A0AAR5P0C6-F1
#
_cell.length_a   1.000
_cell.length_b   1.000
_cell.length_c   1.000
_cell.angle_alpha   90.00
_cell.angle_beta   90.00
_cell.angle_gamma   90.00
#
_symmetry.space_group_name_H-M   'P 1'
#
loop_
_entity.id
_entity.type
_entity.pdbx_description
1 polymer ?
#
loop_
_entity_poly.entity_id
_entity_poly.type
_entity_poly.pdbx_seq_one_letter_code
_entity_poly.pdbx_strand_id
1 'polypeptide(L)'
;MEWITSVDKRPCDRNVKDVELICARLRRVDQLCRLPNSVLQQLALCGYYEDLENEVTLFRQGDTGKCWYAVMSGSLEVRVTQPETDVKTTVTLCTLGVGATFGESILQDLPRDTTVVTQTNCELLRVEQQDFKLIWEKNRELMNDLVSNCKLKNGFGSGMSGKGMNHSGSSTPRRSLSPDQPNPAEPITDQPSQAIGRIGWALRILLLSQNTCLKDRKVSGRLVRRCAPGTELVEWLMNLSPGIHSRPQAAGMWQALLEEGVISH
;
A
#
# COMPACT_ATOMS: atom_id res chain seq x y z
N MET A 1 9.54 -1.35 -30.46
CA MET A 1 8.29 -2.14 -30.44
C MET A 1 8.53 -3.64 -30.34
N GLU A 2 9.75 -4.17 -30.53
CA GLU A 2 10.03 -5.63 -30.51
C GLU A 2 9.76 -6.34 -29.17
N TRP A 3 9.77 -5.62 -28.03
CA TRP A 3 9.42 -6.22 -26.75
C TRP A 3 7.91 -6.47 -26.62
N ILE A 4 7.06 -5.67 -27.29
CA ILE A 4 5.59 -5.83 -27.29
C ILE A 4 5.24 -7.15 -28.01
N THR A 5 5.82 -7.36 -29.20
CA THR A 5 5.66 -8.63 -29.93
C THR A 5 6.20 -9.84 -29.18
N SER A 6 7.14 -9.64 -28.24
CA SER A 6 7.67 -10.69 -27.37
C SER A 6 6.71 -11.03 -26.22
N VAL A 7 6.10 -10.03 -25.59
CA VAL A 7 5.16 -10.22 -24.46
C VAL A 7 3.75 -10.62 -24.92
N ASP A 8 3.36 -10.30 -26.15
CA ASP A 8 2.08 -10.74 -26.74
C ASP A 8 2.06 -12.25 -27.02
N LYS A 9 3.22 -12.90 -27.09
CA LYS A 9 3.31 -14.36 -27.14
C LYS A 9 2.78 -14.95 -25.85
N ARG A 10 2.08 -16.08 -25.96
CA ARG A 10 1.70 -16.89 -24.78
C ARG A 10 2.95 -17.23 -23.98
N PRO A 11 2.90 -17.24 -22.63
CA PRO A 11 4.02 -17.62 -21.76
C PRO A 11 4.82 -18.84 -22.22
N CYS A 12 4.13 -19.90 -22.67
CA CYS A 12 4.76 -21.15 -23.12
C CYS A 12 5.52 -21.04 -24.46
N ASP A 13 5.24 -20.00 -25.24
CA ASP A 13 5.81 -19.80 -26.58
C ASP A 13 7.01 -18.82 -26.57
N ARG A 14 7.36 -18.28 -25.39
CA ARG A 14 8.46 -17.31 -25.23
C ARG A 14 9.81 -18.03 -25.20
N ASN A 15 10.74 -17.57 -26.03
CA ASN A 15 12.12 -18.03 -26.00
C ASN A 15 13.03 -17.09 -25.18
N VAL A 16 14.31 -17.44 -25.05
CA VAL A 16 15.29 -16.67 -24.26
C VAL A 16 15.40 -15.21 -24.73
N LYS A 17 15.39 -14.95 -26.05
CA LYS A 17 15.47 -13.59 -26.60
C LYS A 17 14.22 -12.77 -26.26
N ASP A 18 13.05 -13.39 -26.31
CA ASP A 18 11.78 -12.74 -25.95
C ASP A 18 11.84 -12.29 -24.48
N VAL A 19 12.27 -13.17 -23.59
CA VAL A 19 12.44 -12.89 -22.15
C VAL A 19 13.45 -11.76 -21.93
N GLU A 20 14.58 -11.77 -22.62
CA GLU A 20 15.59 -10.70 -22.52
C GLU A 20 15.05 -9.33 -22.93
N LEU A 21 14.29 -9.26 -24.03
CA LEU A 21 13.66 -8.02 -24.50
C LEU A 21 12.64 -7.50 -23.49
N ILE A 22 11.80 -8.37 -22.94
CA ILE A 22 10.82 -8.01 -21.91
C ILE A 22 11.54 -7.53 -20.66
N CYS A 23 12.53 -8.27 -20.15
CA CYS A 23 13.34 -7.84 -19.00
C CYS A 23 13.99 -6.48 -19.24
N ALA A 24 14.54 -6.22 -20.43
CA ALA A 24 15.14 -4.94 -20.78
C ALA A 24 14.12 -3.78 -20.71
N ARG A 25 12.86 -4.02 -21.11
CA ARG A 25 11.78 -3.05 -20.92
C ARG A 25 11.41 -2.87 -19.45
N LEU A 26 11.22 -3.96 -18.70
CA LEU A 26 10.84 -3.92 -17.27
C LEU A 26 11.89 -3.17 -16.44
N ARG A 27 13.18 -3.28 -16.77
CA ARG A 27 14.25 -2.50 -16.10
C ARG A 27 14.13 -0.98 -16.28
N ARG A 28 13.32 -0.49 -17.21
CA ARG A 28 13.05 0.96 -17.35
C ARG A 28 12.00 1.47 -16.36
N VAL A 29 11.39 0.57 -15.59
CA VAL A 29 10.39 0.89 -14.57
C VAL A 29 11.09 0.91 -13.20
N ASP A 30 11.12 2.08 -12.54
CA ASP A 30 11.93 2.36 -11.35
C ASP A 30 11.80 1.37 -10.18
N GLN A 31 10.63 0.75 -10.01
CA GLN A 31 10.40 -0.22 -8.93
C GLN A 31 10.83 -1.62 -9.36
N LEU A 32 10.68 -1.97 -10.64
CA LEU A 32 11.07 -3.27 -11.18
C LEU A 32 12.58 -3.37 -11.41
N CYS A 33 13.26 -2.25 -11.73
CA CYS A 33 14.70 -2.24 -11.96
C CYS A 33 15.54 -2.64 -10.73
N ARG A 34 14.94 -2.57 -9.54
CA ARG A 34 15.54 -2.98 -8.26
C ARG A 34 15.42 -4.48 -7.99
N LEU A 35 14.56 -5.18 -8.74
CA LEU A 35 14.38 -6.61 -8.58
C LEU A 35 15.57 -7.36 -9.19
N PRO A 36 16.02 -8.47 -8.57
CA PRO A 36 17.03 -9.33 -9.17
C PRO A 36 16.60 -9.85 -10.54
N ASN A 37 17.59 -10.12 -11.40
CA ASN A 37 17.34 -10.62 -12.75
C ASN A 37 16.51 -11.91 -12.76
N SER A 38 16.66 -12.79 -11.77
CA SER A 38 15.86 -14.00 -11.62
C SER A 38 14.36 -13.70 -11.50
N VAL A 39 13.99 -12.67 -10.71
CA VAL A 39 12.60 -12.24 -10.52
C VAL A 39 12.08 -11.57 -11.79
N LEU A 40 12.87 -10.69 -12.41
CA LEU A 40 12.50 -10.05 -13.67
C LEU A 40 12.27 -11.06 -14.80
N GLN A 41 13.07 -12.13 -14.86
CA GLN A 41 12.89 -13.22 -15.81
C GLN A 41 11.61 -13.99 -15.54
N GLN A 42 11.30 -14.27 -14.26
CA GLN A 42 10.04 -14.93 -13.90
C GLN A 42 8.83 -14.08 -14.31
N LEU A 43 8.85 -12.78 -14.01
CA LEU A 43 7.81 -11.85 -14.45
C LEU A 43 7.70 -11.77 -15.98
N ALA A 44 8.83 -11.78 -16.69
CA ALA A 44 8.86 -11.79 -18.16
C ALA A 44 8.37 -13.10 -18.77
N LEU A 45 8.44 -14.21 -18.04
CA LEU A 45 7.94 -15.51 -18.51
C LEU A 45 6.42 -15.62 -18.38
N CYS A 46 5.82 -15.06 -17.33
CA CYS A 46 4.38 -15.23 -17.06
C CYS A 46 3.52 -13.97 -17.27
N GLY A 47 4.13 -12.78 -17.34
CA GLY A 47 3.40 -11.51 -17.42
C GLY A 47 2.78 -11.26 -18.79
N TYR A 48 1.63 -10.59 -18.81
CA TYR A 48 0.89 -10.18 -20.00
C TYR A 48 0.97 -8.67 -20.16
N TYR A 49 0.92 -8.21 -21.41
CA TYR A 49 0.81 -6.80 -21.73
C TYR A 49 -0.65 -6.40 -21.84
N GLU A 50 -1.00 -5.26 -21.26
CA GLU A 50 -2.32 -4.64 -21.38
C GLU A 50 -2.12 -3.23 -21.91
N ASP A 51 -2.82 -2.89 -22.98
CA ASP A 51 -2.95 -1.54 -23.53
C ASP A 51 -4.40 -1.10 -23.32
N LEU A 52 -4.60 -0.16 -22.40
CA LEU A 52 -5.91 0.25 -21.94
C LEU A 52 -6.15 1.71 -22.31
N GLU A 53 -7.32 2.03 -22.82
CA GLU A 53 -7.77 3.40 -23.05
C GLU A 53 -8.01 4.14 -21.72
N ASN A 54 -8.26 5.45 -21.79
CA ASN A 54 -8.68 6.22 -20.64
C ASN A 54 -10.06 5.75 -20.11
N GLU A 55 -10.33 5.99 -18.84
CA GLU A 55 -11.60 5.66 -18.17
C GLU A 55 -11.96 4.17 -18.08
N VAL A 56 -11.00 3.28 -18.33
CA VAL A 56 -11.16 1.82 -18.15
C VAL A 56 -11.03 1.46 -16.68
N THR A 57 -12.04 0.78 -16.13
CA THR A 57 -12.01 0.24 -14.76
C THR A 57 -11.35 -1.14 -14.74
N LEU A 58 -10.20 -1.27 -14.07
CA LEU A 58 -9.47 -2.54 -13.96
C LEU A 58 -10.15 -3.51 -12.99
N PHE A 59 -10.61 -2.98 -11.86
CA PHE A 59 -11.36 -3.72 -10.85
C PHE A 59 -12.07 -2.75 -9.92
N ARG A 60 -13.13 -3.23 -9.26
CA ARG A 60 -13.89 -2.46 -8.29
C ARG A 60 -13.58 -2.92 -6.87
N GLN A 61 -13.74 -2.00 -5.92
CA GLN A 61 -13.73 -2.30 -4.50
C GLN A 61 -14.75 -3.42 -4.20
N GLY A 62 -14.31 -4.42 -3.44
CA GLY A 62 -15.08 -5.61 -3.09
C GLY A 62 -14.90 -6.78 -4.05
N ASP A 63 -14.37 -6.56 -5.26
CA ASP A 63 -14.15 -7.65 -6.21
C ASP A 63 -13.07 -8.62 -5.70
N THR A 64 -13.21 -9.90 -6.06
CA THR A 64 -12.12 -10.86 -5.89
C THR A 64 -11.07 -10.62 -6.98
N GLY A 65 -9.93 -10.06 -6.60
CA GLY A 65 -8.82 -9.80 -7.52
C GLY A 65 -8.16 -11.09 -8.01
N LYS A 66 -7.81 -11.14 -9.30
CA LYS A 66 -7.11 -12.30 -9.91
C LYS A 66 -5.73 -11.99 -10.47
N CYS A 67 -5.34 -10.73 -10.50
CA CYS A 67 -4.09 -10.28 -11.11
C CYS A 67 -3.41 -9.18 -10.30
N TRP A 68 -2.09 -9.10 -10.41
CA TRP A 68 -1.25 -7.99 -9.96
C TRP A 68 -0.78 -7.18 -11.18
N TYR A 69 -0.49 -5.90 -10.99
CA TYR A 69 -0.16 -4.98 -12.08
C TYR A 69 1.05 -4.11 -11.80
N ALA A 70 1.80 -3.77 -12.85
CA ALA A 70 2.81 -2.72 -12.87
C ALA A 70 2.54 -1.71 -13.98
N VAL A 71 2.65 -0.41 -13.67
CA VAL A 71 2.42 0.69 -14.62
C VAL A 71 3.70 0.96 -15.43
N MET A 72 3.64 0.73 -16.74
CA MET A 72 4.76 0.96 -17.67
C MET A 72 4.63 2.29 -18.43
N SER A 73 3.41 2.78 -18.62
CA SER A 73 3.06 4.06 -19.22
C SER A 73 1.68 4.52 -18.73
N GLY A 74 1.42 5.83 -18.73
CA GLY A 74 0.13 6.41 -18.34
C GLY A 74 -0.06 6.64 -16.83
N SER A 75 -1.29 6.96 -16.44
CA SER A 75 -1.69 7.14 -15.04
C SER A 75 -3.08 6.59 -14.74
N LEU A 76 -3.27 6.13 -13.50
CA LEU A 76 -4.51 5.56 -12.98
C LEU A 76 -4.92 6.23 -11.69
N GLU A 77 -6.21 6.21 -11.39
CA GLU A 77 -6.79 6.74 -10.17
C GLU A 77 -7.27 5.61 -9.27
N VAL A 78 -6.94 5.72 -7.98
CA VAL A 78 -7.42 4.79 -6.94
C VAL A 78 -8.56 5.47 -6.20
N ARG A 79 -9.73 4.83 -6.17
CA ARG A 79 -10.96 5.37 -5.59
C ARG A 79 -11.52 4.42 -4.52
N VAL A 80 -12.18 4.98 -3.51
CA VAL A 80 -12.97 4.22 -2.52
C VAL A 80 -14.36 4.78 -2.48
N THR A 81 -15.36 3.90 -2.49
CA THR A 81 -16.74 4.26 -2.23
C THR A 81 -17.04 4.02 -0.76
N GLN A 82 -17.35 5.09 -0.03
CA GLN A 82 -17.74 5.00 1.37
C GLN A 82 -19.26 4.85 1.47
N PRO A 83 -19.77 3.90 2.27
CA PRO A 83 -21.18 3.85 2.60
C PRO A 83 -21.46 4.89 3.70
N GLU A 84 -21.86 6.10 3.32
CA GLU A 84 -22.54 7.02 4.24
C GLU A 84 -24.05 6.83 4.06
N THR A 85 -24.81 7.06 5.14
CA THR A 85 -26.13 6.47 5.41
C THR A 85 -27.25 6.67 4.38
N ASP A 86 -27.07 7.49 3.33
CA ASP A 86 -28.01 7.63 2.21
C ASP A 86 -27.37 7.97 0.84
N VAL A 87 -26.06 8.26 0.78
CA VAL A 87 -25.37 8.65 -0.48
C VAL A 87 -24.03 7.92 -0.59
N LYS A 88 -23.83 7.20 -1.71
CA LYS A 88 -22.54 6.58 -2.03
C LYS A 88 -21.55 7.65 -2.51
N THR A 89 -20.75 8.18 -1.60
CA THR A 89 -19.66 9.11 -1.96
C THR A 89 -18.44 8.32 -2.41
N THR A 90 -17.97 8.59 -3.63
CA THR A 90 -16.71 8.03 -4.15
C THR A 90 -15.61 9.07 -4.03
N VAL A 91 -14.54 8.73 -3.31
CA VAL A 91 -13.41 9.60 -3.04
C VAL A 91 -12.17 9.04 -3.73
N THR A 92 -11.43 9.91 -4.42
CA THR A 92 -10.11 9.59 -4.95
C THR A 92 -9.07 9.65 -3.85
N LEU A 93 -8.32 8.55 -3.72
CA LEU A 93 -7.28 8.37 -2.74
C LEU A 93 -5.93 8.90 -3.23
N CYS A 94 -5.54 8.48 -4.44
CA CYS A 94 -4.27 8.84 -5.05
C CYS A 94 -4.27 8.50 -6.55
N THR A 95 -3.22 8.97 -7.24
CA THR A 95 -2.93 8.63 -8.64
C THR A 95 -1.69 7.72 -8.69
N LEU A 96 -1.79 6.64 -9.46
CA LEU A 96 -0.68 5.72 -9.78
C LEU A 96 -0.08 6.13 -11.13
N GLY A 97 1.21 6.44 -11.15
CA GLY A 97 1.95 6.72 -12.37
C GLY A 97 2.94 5.62 -12.75
N VAL A 98 3.69 5.83 -13.83
CA VAL A 98 4.76 4.93 -14.27
C VAL A 98 5.71 4.58 -13.12
N GLY A 99 6.02 3.30 -12.96
CA GLY A 99 6.77 2.80 -11.81
C GLY A 99 5.90 2.14 -10.75
N ALA A 100 4.67 2.62 -10.58
CA ALA A 100 3.78 2.10 -9.55
C ALA A 100 3.39 0.65 -9.81
N THR A 101 3.18 -0.07 -8.72
CA THR A 101 2.69 -1.44 -8.72
C THR A 101 1.51 -1.55 -7.77
N PHE A 102 0.53 -2.40 -8.07
CA PHE A 102 -0.71 -2.49 -7.30
C PHE A 102 -1.42 -3.84 -7.49
N GLY A 103 -2.40 -4.10 -6.63
CA GLY A 103 -3.22 -5.30 -6.69
C GLY A 103 -2.62 -6.49 -5.94
N GLU A 104 -1.71 -6.23 -4.99
CA GLU A 104 -1.06 -7.23 -4.13
C GLU A 104 -2.02 -7.97 -3.20
N SER A 105 -3.28 -7.51 -3.05
CA SER A 105 -4.30 -8.16 -2.22
C SER A 105 -4.52 -9.64 -2.58
N ILE A 106 -4.22 -10.01 -3.82
CA ILE A 106 -4.29 -11.39 -4.33
C ILE A 106 -3.34 -12.34 -3.61
N LEU A 107 -2.25 -11.86 -2.99
CA LEU A 107 -1.33 -12.71 -2.24
C LEU A 107 -1.99 -13.31 -1.00
N GLN A 108 -2.97 -12.60 -0.43
CA GLN A 108 -3.69 -13.00 0.78
C GLN A 108 -5.14 -13.43 0.49
N ASP A 109 -5.50 -13.59 -0.79
CA ASP A 109 -6.86 -13.89 -1.25
C ASP A 109 -7.90 -12.89 -0.71
N LEU A 110 -7.47 -11.64 -0.51
CA LEU A 110 -8.35 -10.58 -0.01
C LEU A 110 -9.10 -9.91 -1.17
N PRO A 111 -10.38 -9.53 -0.96
CA PRO A 111 -11.09 -8.65 -1.87
C PRO A 111 -10.34 -7.35 -2.11
N ARG A 112 -10.61 -6.69 -3.24
CA ARG A 112 -10.09 -5.36 -3.53
C ARG A 112 -10.61 -4.37 -2.50
N ASP A 113 -9.71 -3.62 -1.89
CA ASP A 113 -10.02 -2.54 -0.96
C ASP A 113 -10.41 -1.24 -1.67
N THR A 114 -10.11 -1.15 -2.96
CA THR A 114 -10.22 0.05 -3.78
C THR A 114 -10.69 -0.28 -5.20
N THR A 115 -11.25 0.72 -5.88
CA THR A 115 -11.53 0.70 -7.32
C THR A 115 -10.39 1.39 -8.05
N VAL A 116 -9.89 0.80 -9.14
CA VAL A 116 -8.80 1.41 -9.93
C VAL A 116 -9.27 1.65 -11.36
N VAL A 117 -9.09 2.88 -11.84
CA VAL A 117 -9.55 3.35 -13.15
C VAL A 117 -8.42 4.08 -13.87
N THR A 118 -8.24 3.86 -15.17
CA THR A 118 -7.26 4.61 -15.96
C THR A 118 -7.68 6.08 -16.12
N GLN A 119 -6.73 7.01 -15.96
CA GLN A 119 -6.93 8.45 -16.21
C GLN A 119 -6.46 8.84 -17.62
N THR A 120 -5.44 8.15 -18.13
CA THR A 120 -4.94 8.27 -19.49
C THR A 120 -4.93 6.90 -20.15
N ASN A 121 -4.56 6.82 -21.42
CA ASN A 121 -4.15 5.54 -22.01
C ASN A 121 -2.97 4.99 -21.19
N CYS A 122 -3.02 3.70 -20.85
CA CYS A 122 -2.10 3.05 -19.94
C CYS A 122 -1.53 1.77 -20.55
N GLU A 123 -0.22 1.61 -20.40
CA GLU A 123 0.47 0.34 -20.69
C GLU A 123 0.78 -0.34 -19.37
N LEU A 124 0.29 -1.57 -19.16
CA LEU A 124 0.48 -2.30 -17.91
C LEU A 124 1.10 -3.68 -18.14
N LEU A 125 1.92 -4.11 -17.19
CA LEU A 125 2.28 -5.52 -17.04
C LEU A 125 1.25 -6.14 -16.09
N ARG A 126 0.48 -7.12 -16.55
CA ARG A 126 -0.46 -7.92 -15.75
C ARG A 126 0.16 -9.29 -15.43
N VAL A 127 0.14 -9.69 -14.17
CA VAL A 127 0.57 -11.03 -13.75
C VAL A 127 -0.57 -11.72 -13.01
N GLU A 128 -0.88 -12.96 -13.38
CA GLU A 128 -1.97 -13.70 -12.76
C GLU A 128 -1.63 -14.15 -11.34
N GLN A 129 -2.65 -14.32 -10.51
CA GLN A 129 -2.49 -14.61 -9.09
C GLN A 129 -1.64 -15.85 -8.81
N GLN A 130 -1.86 -16.93 -9.57
CA GLN A 130 -1.13 -18.18 -9.37
C GLN A 130 0.38 -17.98 -9.58
N ASP A 131 0.75 -17.34 -10.69
CA ASP A 131 2.15 -17.06 -10.99
C ASP A 131 2.74 -16.06 -10.00
N PHE A 132 2.01 -14.99 -9.68
CA PHE A 132 2.49 -13.98 -8.75
C PHE A 132 2.74 -14.55 -7.34
N LYS A 133 1.87 -15.44 -6.86
CA LYS A 133 2.07 -16.17 -5.60
C LYS A 133 3.33 -17.04 -5.64
N LEU A 134 3.54 -17.79 -6.73
CA LEU A 134 4.73 -18.64 -6.88
C LEU A 134 6.03 -17.82 -6.90
N ILE A 135 6.03 -16.69 -7.60
CA ILE A 135 7.17 -15.76 -7.64
C ILE A 135 7.41 -15.18 -6.23
N TRP A 136 6.35 -14.74 -5.56
CA TRP A 136 6.42 -14.17 -4.22
C TRP A 136 6.96 -15.17 -3.19
N GLU A 137 6.45 -16.41 -3.16
CA GLU A 137 6.88 -17.44 -2.23
C GLU A 137 8.36 -17.79 -2.37
N LYS A 138 8.86 -17.87 -3.62
CA LYS A 138 10.27 -18.17 -3.90
C LYS A 138 11.22 -17.00 -3.65
N ASN A 139 10.72 -15.76 -3.67
CA ASN A 139 11.55 -14.55 -3.64
C ASN A 139 11.09 -13.54 -2.59
N ARG A 140 10.48 -14.01 -1.49
CA ARG A 140 9.76 -13.17 -0.52
C ARG A 140 10.60 -12.00 0.00
N GLU A 141 11.85 -12.26 0.39
CA GLU A 141 12.76 -11.23 0.90
C GLU A 141 13.07 -10.14 -0.15
N LEU A 142 13.15 -10.54 -1.42
CA LEU A 142 13.49 -9.66 -2.54
C LEU A 142 12.30 -8.84 -3.03
N MET A 143 11.09 -9.39 -2.90
CA MET A 143 9.85 -8.73 -3.32
C MET A 143 9.18 -7.95 -2.19
N ASN A 144 9.58 -8.15 -0.93
CA ASN A 144 9.02 -7.43 0.21
C ASN A 144 9.04 -5.93 -0.01
N ASP A 145 10.13 -5.38 -0.54
CA ASP A 145 10.23 -3.96 -0.86
C ASP A 145 9.28 -3.55 -1.98
N LEU A 146 9.02 -4.39 -2.98
CA LEU A 146 8.07 -4.09 -4.05
C LEU A 146 6.66 -3.95 -3.48
N VAL A 147 6.21 -4.95 -2.73
CA VAL A 147 4.85 -5.02 -2.17
C VAL A 147 4.65 -4.06 -1.00
N SER A 148 5.68 -3.86 -0.17
CA SER A 148 5.65 -2.90 0.94
C SER A 148 5.81 -1.46 0.46
N ASN A 149 6.47 -1.22 -0.67
CA ASN A 149 6.58 0.11 -1.27
C ASN A 149 5.40 0.46 -2.20
N CYS A 150 4.64 -0.50 -2.75
CA CYS A 150 3.29 -0.21 -3.30
C CYS A 150 2.48 0.61 -2.29
N LYS A 151 2.60 0.13 -1.05
CA LYS A 151 2.06 0.68 0.16
C LYS A 151 2.73 2.02 0.51
N LEU A 152 4.04 2.08 0.69
CA LEU A 152 4.69 3.30 1.21
C LEU A 152 4.87 4.48 0.23
N LYS A 153 4.88 4.24 -1.09
CA LYS A 153 4.99 5.32 -2.10
C LYS A 153 3.64 5.87 -2.57
N ASN A 154 2.55 5.12 -2.38
CA ASN A 154 1.18 5.55 -2.70
C ASN A 154 0.36 5.87 -1.44
N GLY A 155 1.02 6.10 -0.30
CA GLY A 155 0.42 6.54 0.97
C GLY A 155 0.02 5.45 1.96
N PHE A 156 -0.05 4.18 1.58
CA PHE A 156 -0.44 2.98 2.34
C PHE A 156 0.63 2.23 3.14
N GLY A 157 1.48 2.86 3.95
CA GLY A 157 2.40 2.11 4.81
C GLY A 157 1.71 1.27 5.91
N SER A 158 1.84 -0.07 5.88
CA SER A 158 1.64 -0.91 7.08
C SER A 158 2.85 -0.78 8.00
N GLY A 159 2.58 -0.50 9.28
CA GLY A 159 3.53 -0.62 10.37
C GLY A 159 3.97 -2.07 10.61
N MET A 160 5.24 -2.20 11.00
CA MET A 160 5.85 -3.23 11.83
C MET A 160 5.06 -4.53 12.07
N SER A 161 5.60 -5.66 11.60
CA SER A 161 6.20 -6.67 12.50
C SER A 161 6.68 -7.90 11.72
N GLY A 162 8.01 -8.06 11.66
CA GLY A 162 8.62 -9.38 11.55
C GLY A 162 9.06 -9.83 12.94
N LYS A 163 8.30 -10.74 13.56
CA LYS A 163 8.84 -11.72 14.53
C LYS A 163 8.05 -13.02 14.36
N GLY A 164 8.79 -14.10 14.27
CA GLY A 164 8.35 -15.37 13.69
C GLY A 164 7.48 -16.26 14.57
N MET A 165 7.01 -17.31 13.87
CA MET A 165 6.68 -18.67 14.30
C MET A 165 5.47 -18.94 15.23
N ASN A 166 4.47 -19.58 14.62
CA ASN A 166 3.73 -20.78 15.00
C ASN A 166 2.84 -20.86 16.27
N HIS A 167 1.59 -21.21 15.95
CA HIS A 167 0.59 -22.07 16.62
C HIS A 167 -0.40 -21.49 17.65
N SER A 168 -1.67 -21.68 17.26
CA SER A 168 -2.89 -22.01 18.00
C SER A 168 -3.57 -20.96 18.89
N GLY A 169 -4.84 -20.68 18.55
CA GLY A 169 -5.92 -20.57 19.54
C GLY A 169 -6.31 -19.16 19.99
N SER A 170 -7.60 -18.87 19.79
CA SER A 170 -8.45 -17.91 20.50
C SER A 170 -8.06 -16.43 20.57
N SER A 171 -8.96 -15.60 20.06
CA SER A 171 -9.19 -14.21 20.44
C SER A 171 -9.19 -14.02 21.97
N THR A 172 -8.23 -13.27 22.51
CA THR A 172 -8.33 -12.62 23.84
C THR A 172 -7.37 -11.41 23.92
N PRO A 173 -7.74 -10.32 24.61
CA PRO A 173 -6.91 -9.13 24.77
C PRO A 173 -5.81 -9.34 25.83
N ARG A 174 -4.57 -8.89 25.57
CA ARG A 174 -3.53 -8.77 26.59
C ARG A 174 -3.82 -7.58 27.50
N ARG A 175 -4.59 -7.83 28.55
CA ARG A 175 -4.62 -6.94 29.71
C ARG A 175 -3.40 -7.25 30.58
N SER A 176 -2.27 -6.58 30.35
CA SER A 176 -1.23 -6.49 31.38
C SER A 176 -1.60 -5.39 32.37
N LEU A 177 -2.68 -5.58 33.13
CA LEU A 177 -2.88 -4.83 34.37
C LEU A 177 -2.05 -5.52 35.45
N SER A 178 -0.74 -5.27 35.47
CA SER A 178 -0.08 -5.20 36.76
C SER A 178 -0.55 -3.88 37.40
N PRO A 179 -1.22 -3.90 38.57
CA PRO A 179 -1.83 -2.71 39.16
C PRO A 179 -0.85 -1.56 39.43
N ASP A 180 0.45 -1.85 39.45
CA ASP A 180 1.44 -0.92 40.00
C ASP A 180 2.09 0.02 38.97
N GLN A 181 2.03 -0.23 37.65
CA GLN A 181 2.59 0.69 36.63
C GLN A 181 1.93 0.51 35.24
N PRO A 182 0.82 1.21 34.93
CA PRO A 182 0.36 1.30 33.54
C PRO A 182 1.33 2.21 32.77
N ASN A 183 2.01 1.69 31.75
CA ASN A 183 2.76 2.51 30.79
C ASN A 183 1.74 3.16 29.85
N PRO A 184 1.44 4.48 29.97
CA PRO A 184 0.40 5.12 29.15
C PRO A 184 0.78 5.24 27.67
N ALA A 185 2.04 4.92 27.32
CA ALA A 185 2.56 4.99 25.96
C ALA A 185 2.49 3.67 25.18
N GLU A 186 2.02 2.58 25.80
CA GLU A 186 1.89 1.28 25.11
C GLU A 186 0.49 1.08 24.50
N PRO A 187 0.40 0.51 23.28
CA PRO A 187 -0.88 0.17 22.67
C PRO A 187 -1.72 -0.74 23.55
N ILE A 188 -3.01 -0.44 23.65
CA ILE A 188 -4.00 -1.24 24.38
C ILE A 188 -4.36 -2.51 23.59
N THR A 189 -4.16 -2.51 22.27
CA THR A 189 -4.47 -3.64 21.37
C THR A 189 -3.22 -4.16 20.64
N ASP A 190 -3.11 -5.49 20.46
CA ASP A 190 -2.01 -6.12 19.71
C ASP A 190 -2.07 -5.80 18.19
N GLN A 191 -3.26 -5.54 17.65
CA GLN A 191 -3.46 -5.10 16.27
C GLN A 191 -4.59 -4.06 16.19
N PRO A 192 -4.42 -2.99 15.39
CA PRO A 192 -5.48 -2.01 15.18
C PRO A 192 -6.68 -2.65 14.47
N SER A 193 -7.87 -2.23 14.86
CA SER A 193 -9.12 -2.50 14.16
C SER A 193 -9.06 -2.04 12.70
N GLN A 194 -9.80 -2.70 11.82
CA GLN A 194 -9.83 -2.30 10.40
C GLN A 194 -10.27 -0.84 10.22
N ALA A 195 -11.16 -0.33 11.09
CA ALA A 195 -11.63 1.04 11.05
C ALA A 195 -10.51 2.03 11.43
N ILE A 196 -9.87 1.84 12.59
CA ILE A 196 -8.80 2.75 13.04
C ILE A 196 -7.59 2.69 12.11
N GLY A 197 -7.29 1.51 11.54
CA GLY A 197 -6.23 1.33 10.56
C GLY A 197 -6.49 2.14 9.28
N ARG A 198 -7.74 2.17 8.80
CA ARG A 198 -8.14 3.02 7.66
C ARG A 198 -8.05 4.52 7.99
N ILE A 199 -8.43 4.92 9.21
CA ILE A 199 -8.33 6.32 9.67
C ILE A 199 -6.87 6.75 9.73
N GLY A 200 -6.01 5.97 10.38
CA GLY A 200 -4.58 6.24 10.45
C GLY A 200 -3.92 6.33 9.10
N TRP A 201 -4.34 5.45 8.19
CA TRP A 201 -3.92 5.49 6.82
C TRP A 201 -4.30 6.81 6.13
N ALA A 202 -5.58 7.20 6.16
CA ALA A 202 -6.05 8.44 5.54
C ALA A 202 -5.30 9.67 6.07
N LEU A 203 -5.11 9.77 7.39
CA LEU A 203 -4.38 10.86 8.03
C LEU A 203 -2.91 10.89 7.59
N ARG A 204 -2.25 9.74 7.48
CA ARG A 204 -0.87 9.64 7.01
C ARG A 204 -0.71 10.19 5.60
N ILE A 205 -1.63 9.91 4.67
CA ILE A 205 -1.56 10.45 3.30
C ILE A 205 -1.64 11.97 3.34
N LEU A 206 -2.62 12.51 4.06
CA LEU A 206 -2.87 13.95 4.11
C LEU A 206 -1.68 14.70 4.72
N LEU A 207 -1.06 14.13 5.77
CA LEU A 207 0.15 14.66 6.37
C LEU A 207 1.33 14.67 5.40
N LEU A 208 1.51 13.60 4.62
CA LEU A 208 2.59 13.49 3.65
C LEU A 208 2.38 14.35 2.41
N SER A 209 1.12 14.57 1.98
CA SER A 209 0.81 15.39 0.80
C SER A 209 0.93 16.89 1.08
N GLN A 210 0.60 17.33 2.30
CA GLN A 210 0.66 18.74 2.67
C GLN A 210 2.06 19.18 3.14
N ASN A 211 2.95 18.23 3.50
CA ASN A 211 4.35 18.45 3.88
C ASN A 211 4.60 19.59 4.90
N THR A 212 3.66 19.81 5.84
CA THR A 212 3.69 20.98 6.73
C THR A 212 4.34 20.70 8.09
N CYS A 213 3.95 19.64 8.80
CA CYS A 213 4.39 19.37 10.19
C CYS A 213 5.39 18.21 10.35
N LEU A 214 5.43 17.25 9.41
CA LEU A 214 6.34 16.10 9.50
C LEU A 214 7.78 16.51 9.17
N LYS A 215 8.71 16.30 10.11
CA LYS A 215 10.14 16.60 9.96
C LYS A 215 11.00 15.52 10.60
N ASP A 216 12.24 15.41 10.13
CA ASP A 216 13.25 14.55 10.75
C ASP A 216 13.77 15.24 12.01
N ARG A 217 13.71 14.55 13.16
CA ARG A 217 14.12 15.09 14.46
C ARG A 217 15.04 14.11 15.18
N LYS A 218 16.03 14.63 15.90
CA LYS A 218 16.91 13.81 16.77
C LYS A 218 16.30 13.76 18.16
N VAL A 219 15.82 12.59 18.57
CA VAL A 219 15.16 12.34 19.87
C VAL A 219 16.02 11.35 20.66
N SER A 220 16.47 11.74 21.85
CA SER A 220 17.30 10.90 22.74
C SER A 220 18.48 10.23 22.04
N GLY A 221 19.18 10.98 21.18
CA GLY A 221 20.34 10.51 20.43
C GLY A 221 20.03 9.72 19.14
N ARG A 222 18.76 9.32 18.91
CA ARG A 222 18.31 8.61 17.70
C ARG A 222 17.67 9.57 16.70
N LEU A 223 17.91 9.35 15.42
CA LEU A 223 17.23 10.10 14.36
C LEU A 223 15.87 9.45 14.09
N VAL A 224 14.79 10.18 14.36
CA VAL A 224 13.42 9.79 14.03
C VAL A 224 13.01 10.57 12.79
N ARG A 225 12.73 9.85 11.70
CA ARG A 225 12.35 10.47 10.43
C ARG A 225 10.85 10.71 10.36
N ARG A 226 10.45 11.82 9.72
CA ARG A 226 9.05 12.16 9.42
C ARG A 226 8.12 12.04 10.65
N CYS A 227 8.54 12.60 11.78
CA CYS A 227 7.72 12.70 12.99
C CYS A 227 7.15 14.12 13.15
N ALA A 228 6.25 14.32 14.11
CA ALA A 228 5.76 15.64 14.51
C ALA A 228 5.47 15.67 16.02
N PRO A 229 5.65 16.82 16.70
CA PRO A 229 5.14 17.05 18.04
C PRO A 229 3.62 16.89 18.06
N GLY A 230 3.08 16.33 19.15
CA GLY A 230 1.63 16.18 19.31
C GLY A 230 0.88 17.51 19.18
N THR A 231 1.48 18.62 19.61
CA THR A 231 0.93 19.97 19.42
C THR A 231 0.79 20.36 17.95
N GLU A 232 1.79 20.07 17.11
CA GLU A 232 1.72 20.34 15.67
C GLU A 232 0.66 19.46 14.99
N LEU A 233 0.51 18.20 15.43
CA LEU A 233 -0.53 17.29 14.91
C LEU A 233 -1.95 17.73 15.28
N VAL A 234 -2.14 18.25 16.50
CA VAL A 234 -3.42 18.81 16.94
C VAL A 234 -3.80 20.03 16.12
N GLU A 235 -2.87 20.99 15.96
CA GLU A 235 -3.09 22.18 15.13
C GLU A 235 -3.38 21.82 13.68
N TRP A 236 -2.61 20.88 13.12
CA TRP A 236 -2.80 20.42 11.75
C TRP A 236 -4.20 19.82 11.55
N LEU A 237 -4.65 18.97 12.47
CA LEU A 237 -5.95 18.33 12.39
C LEU A 237 -7.11 19.34 12.51
N MET A 238 -6.99 20.34 13.40
CA MET A 238 -7.97 21.42 13.52
C MET A 238 -8.04 22.29 12.25
N ASN A 239 -6.91 22.55 11.61
CA ASN A 239 -6.86 23.30 10.34
C ASN A 239 -7.39 22.47 9.15
N LEU A 240 -7.30 21.15 9.22
CA LEU A 240 -7.77 20.25 8.16
C LEU A 240 -9.31 20.21 8.07
N SER A 241 -10.00 20.20 9.21
CA SER A 241 -11.45 20.05 9.25
C SER A 241 -12.10 21.10 10.15
N PRO A 242 -12.96 22.00 9.59
CA PRO A 242 -13.68 22.99 10.38
C PRO A 242 -14.70 22.37 11.35
N GLY A 243 -14.99 21.06 11.24
CA GLY A 243 -15.84 20.32 12.18
C GLY A 243 -15.16 19.93 13.50
N ILE A 244 -13.88 20.28 13.69
CA ILE A 244 -13.13 20.02 14.93
C ILE A 244 -12.99 21.34 15.69
N HIS A 245 -13.76 21.46 16.77
CA HIS A 245 -14.02 22.75 17.42
C HIS A 245 -13.07 23.03 18.58
N SER A 246 -12.26 22.06 19.02
CA SER A 246 -11.37 22.23 20.18
C SER A 246 -10.12 21.35 20.14
N ARG A 247 -9.05 21.84 20.78
CA ARG A 247 -7.80 21.08 20.97
C ARG A 247 -8.00 19.77 21.73
N PRO A 248 -8.79 19.69 22.81
CA PRO A 248 -9.07 18.42 23.50
C PRO A 248 -9.77 17.40 22.59
N GLN A 249 -10.70 17.83 21.73
CA GLN A 249 -11.34 16.96 20.76
C GLN A 249 -10.32 16.37 19.78
N ALA A 250 -9.48 17.22 19.18
CA ALA A 250 -8.41 16.77 18.29
C ALA A 250 -7.40 15.85 18.99
N ALA A 251 -7.02 16.17 20.22
CA ALA A 251 -6.13 15.33 21.03
C ALA A 251 -6.76 13.96 21.31
N GLY A 252 -8.06 13.90 21.63
CA GLY A 252 -8.78 12.64 21.81
C GLY A 252 -8.82 11.78 20.54
N MET A 253 -8.95 12.40 19.37
CA MET A 253 -8.89 11.68 18.08
C MET A 253 -7.50 11.07 17.84
N TRP A 254 -6.44 11.80 18.16
CA TRP A 254 -5.07 11.25 18.09
C TRP A 254 -4.83 10.17 19.15
N GLN A 255 -5.38 10.33 20.35
CA GLN A 255 -5.28 9.34 21.42
C GLN A 255 -5.88 7.99 21.01
N ALA A 256 -7.03 7.98 20.31
CA ALA A 256 -7.63 6.73 19.81
C ALA A 256 -6.70 5.97 18.85
N LEU A 257 -5.94 6.68 18.02
CA LEU A 257 -4.95 6.08 17.13
C LEU A 257 -3.73 5.55 17.89
N LEU A 258 -3.36 6.20 19.00
CA LEU A 258 -2.25 5.81 19.85
C LEU A 258 -2.58 4.55 20.65
N GLU A 259 -3.78 4.49 21.22
CA GLU A 259 -4.30 3.34 21.97
C GLU A 259 -4.38 2.08 21.11
N GLU A 260 -4.66 2.21 19.81
CA GLU A 260 -4.67 1.07 18.89
C GLU A 260 -3.32 0.80 18.20
N GLY A 261 -2.25 1.52 18.57
CA GLY A 261 -0.90 1.30 18.05
C GLY A 261 -0.70 1.72 16.60
N VAL A 262 -1.58 2.57 16.08
CA VAL A 262 -1.49 3.15 14.73
C VAL A 262 -0.44 4.25 14.67
N ILE A 263 -0.31 5.01 15.77
CA ILE A 263 0.74 6.02 15.99
C ILE A 263 1.49 5.71 17.29
N SER A 264 2.75 6.14 17.39
CA SER A 264 3.60 5.89 18.56
C SER A 264 4.34 7.15 18.99
N HIS A 265 4.71 7.21 20.27
CA HIS A 265 5.59 8.23 20.85
C HIS A 265 7.05 8.07 20.42
#